data_AF-A0A5J4UVI2-F1
#
_entry.id   AF-A0A5J4UVI2-F1
#
_cell.length_a   1.000
_cell.length_b   1.000
_cell.length_c   1.000
_cell.angle_alpha   90.00
_cell.angle_beta   90.00
_cell.angle_gamma   90.00
#
_symmetry.space_group_name_H-M   'P 1'
#
loop_
_entity.id
_entity.type
_entity.pdbx_description
1 polymer ?
#
loop_
_entity_poly.entity_id
_entity_poly.type
_entity_poly.pdbx_seq_one_letter_code
_entity_poly.pdbx_strand_id
1 'polypeptide(L)'
;MNKIQIHPIYIPGLQNQIADSLSRLEQAGDYQLNDKAQQFLHLNFQEFPKIDAFSTSRNHILPQFFTTTFNQQAIATDAFQQSWRNQSILIHPPIIMLQKVVRKISMEKPRGVVIAPDWVGQPWYSDLEILSSKKISLGPCVNNLKPGRRMKRRKTKLPPGDLVAWEIKTQMENNSSQV
;
A
#
# COMPACT_ATOMS: atom_id res chain seq x y z
N MET A 1 -29.39 -27.99 4.51
CA MET A 1 -28.82 -27.58 3.21
C MET A 1 -29.36 -26.19 2.88
N ASN A 2 -28.57 -25.13 3.05
CA ASN A 2 -28.99 -23.78 2.69
C ASN A 2 -28.84 -23.58 1.17
N LYS A 3 -29.96 -23.36 0.48
CA LYS A 3 -29.99 -22.98 -0.94
C LYS A 3 -29.68 -21.50 -1.05
N ILE A 4 -28.51 -21.18 -1.60
CA ILE A 4 -28.17 -19.81 -2.01
C ILE A 4 -28.77 -19.59 -3.40
N GLN A 5 -29.65 -18.60 -3.53
CA GLN A 5 -30.15 -18.13 -4.81
C GLN A 5 -29.36 -16.89 -5.23
N ILE A 6 -28.84 -16.93 -6.46
CA ILE A 6 -28.09 -15.85 -7.08
C ILE A 6 -28.91 -15.29 -8.24
N HIS A 7 -29.18 -14.00 -8.21
CA HIS A 7 -29.89 -13.28 -9.27
C HIS A 7 -28.94 -12.29 -9.94
N PRO A 8 -28.59 -12.49 -11.22
CA PRO A 8 -27.76 -11.54 -11.94
C PRO A 8 -28.59 -10.30 -12.30
N ILE A 9 -28.14 -9.12 -11.85
CA ILE A 9 -28.71 -7.82 -12.25
C ILE A 9 -27.70 -7.14 -13.18
N TYR A 10 -28.14 -6.74 -14.36
CA TYR A 10 -27.35 -5.93 -15.28
C TYR A 10 -27.35 -4.48 -14.80
N ILE A 11 -26.19 -3.98 -14.38
CA ILE A 11 -26.00 -2.57 -13.99
C ILE A 11 -25.31 -1.83 -15.14
N PRO A 12 -25.91 -0.76 -15.70
CA PRO A 12 -25.29 0.04 -16.76
C PRO A 12 -23.93 0.60 -16.33
N GLY A 13 -22.96 0.63 -17.25
CA GLY A 13 -21.56 1.00 -16.96
C GLY A 13 -21.35 2.39 -16.32
N LEU A 14 -22.32 3.30 -16.45
CA LEU A 14 -22.28 4.62 -15.81
C LEU A 14 -22.53 4.57 -14.29
N GLN A 15 -23.26 3.57 -13.80
CA GLN A 15 -23.52 3.32 -12.37
C GLN A 15 -22.55 2.27 -11.80
N ASN A 16 -21.94 1.45 -12.66
CA ASN A 16 -20.89 0.51 -12.29
C ASN A 16 -19.50 1.15 -12.19
N GLN A 17 -19.41 2.47 -11.97
CA GLN A 17 -18.12 3.18 -11.94
C GLN A 17 -17.20 2.68 -10.83
N ILE A 18 -17.75 2.27 -9.68
CA ILE A 18 -16.96 1.75 -8.56
C ILE A 18 -16.42 0.36 -8.90
N ALA A 19 -17.25 -0.59 -9.35
CA ALA A 19 -16.76 -1.94 -9.65
C ALA A 19 -15.94 -2.01 -10.95
N ASP A 20 -16.24 -1.20 -11.96
CA ASP A 20 -15.42 -1.05 -13.17
C ASP A 20 -14.08 -0.35 -12.86
N SER A 21 -14.07 0.60 -11.91
CA SER A 21 -12.81 1.17 -11.40
C SER A 21 -12.01 0.13 -10.63
N LEU A 22 -12.65 -0.70 -9.81
CA LEU A 22 -12.00 -1.77 -9.02
C LEU A 22 -11.43 -2.90 -9.90
N SER A 23 -12.12 -3.31 -10.96
CA SER A 23 -11.61 -4.32 -11.92
C SER A 23 -10.43 -3.80 -12.76
N ARG A 24 -10.41 -2.50 -13.06
CA ARG A 24 -9.24 -1.82 -13.65
C ARG A 24 -8.13 -1.61 -12.63
N LEU A 25 -8.46 -1.48 -11.34
CA LEU A 25 -7.52 -1.36 -10.22
C LEU A 25 -6.72 -2.64 -9.97
N GLU A 26 -7.32 -3.82 -10.17
CA GLU A 26 -6.61 -5.11 -10.22
C GLU A 26 -5.44 -5.12 -11.21
N GLN A 27 -5.49 -4.25 -12.23
CA GLN A 27 -4.45 -4.12 -13.24
C GLN A 27 -3.64 -2.82 -13.13
N ALA A 28 -4.00 -1.93 -12.20
CA ALA A 28 -3.41 -0.60 -11.99
C ALA A 28 -2.60 -0.58 -10.69
N GLY A 29 -1.45 -1.24 -10.71
CA GLY A 29 -0.41 -1.09 -9.69
C GLY A 29 0.82 -0.31 -10.17
N ASP A 30 0.74 0.29 -11.37
CA ASP A 30 1.86 1.01 -12.00
C ASP A 30 1.67 2.52 -11.85
N TYR A 31 1.61 2.99 -10.61
CA TYR A 31 1.73 4.40 -10.22
C TYR A 31 2.76 4.50 -9.09
N GLN A 32 3.25 5.71 -8.85
CA GLN A 32 4.27 5.97 -7.83
C GLN A 32 4.03 7.34 -7.22
N LEU A 33 4.56 7.57 -6.02
CA LEU A 33 4.60 8.90 -5.43
C LEU A 33 5.38 9.88 -6.31
N ASN A 34 4.92 11.12 -6.38
CA ASN A 34 5.72 12.20 -6.93
C ASN A 34 6.71 12.75 -5.89
N ASP A 35 7.62 13.58 -6.35
CA ASP A 35 8.78 14.00 -5.57
C ASP A 35 8.35 14.89 -4.39
N LYS A 36 7.26 15.66 -4.53
CA LYS A 36 6.67 16.45 -3.44
C LYS A 36 6.12 15.57 -2.34
N ALA A 37 5.39 14.51 -2.69
CA ALA A 37 4.87 13.55 -1.73
C ALA A 37 6.00 12.80 -1.02
N GLN A 38 7.05 12.39 -1.76
CA GLN A 38 8.23 11.77 -1.16
C GLN A 38 8.93 12.69 -0.15
N GLN A 39 9.17 13.95 -0.53
CA GLN A 39 9.76 14.95 0.37
C GLN A 39 8.89 15.19 1.61
N PHE A 40 7.56 15.28 1.43
CA PHE A 40 6.62 15.44 2.53
C PHE A 40 6.72 14.28 3.53
N LEU A 41 6.82 13.04 3.05
CA LEU A 41 7.01 11.88 3.90
C LEU A 41 8.34 11.97 4.68
N HIS A 42 9.45 12.29 4.01
CA HIS A 42 10.74 12.42 4.68
C HIS A 42 10.74 13.47 5.81
N LEU A 43 9.97 14.55 5.66
CA LEU A 43 9.87 15.61 6.68
C LEU A 43 8.95 15.25 7.86
N ASN A 44 7.99 14.35 7.67
CA ASN A 44 6.93 14.08 8.66
C ASN A 44 7.14 12.80 9.49
N PHE A 45 8.12 11.98 9.13
CA PHE A 45 8.49 10.75 9.85
C PHE A 45 9.93 10.87 10.37
N GLN A 46 10.12 10.91 11.69
CA GLN A 46 11.44 11.01 12.32
C GLN A 46 12.35 9.83 11.98
N GLU A 47 11.80 8.61 12.01
CA GLU A 47 12.49 7.40 11.56
C GLU A 47 11.93 6.98 10.21
N PHE A 48 12.58 7.43 9.13
CA PHE A 48 12.15 7.05 7.79
C PHE A 48 12.49 5.57 7.49
N PRO A 49 11.64 4.83 6.76
CA PRO A 49 11.93 3.45 6.44
C PRO A 49 13.24 3.26 5.66
N LYS A 50 13.82 2.06 5.77
CA LYS A 50 15.10 1.70 5.15
C LYS A 50 14.94 0.88 3.88
N ILE A 51 13.86 0.09 3.78
CA ILE A 51 13.58 -0.80 2.66
C ILE A 51 12.27 -0.40 1.97
N ASP A 52 12.28 -0.21 0.66
CA ASP A 52 11.08 -0.04 -0.15
C ASP A 52 10.56 -1.39 -0.65
N ALA A 53 9.41 -1.82 -0.11
CA ALA A 53 8.87 -3.15 -0.33
C ALA A 53 8.25 -3.36 -1.73
N PHE A 54 7.69 -2.32 -2.34
CA PHE A 54 6.85 -2.48 -3.53
C PHE A 54 7.32 -1.55 -4.63
N SER A 55 8.51 -1.83 -5.17
CA SER A 55 9.12 -0.97 -6.18
C SER A 55 9.82 -1.74 -7.31
N THR A 56 10.46 -0.98 -8.17
CA THR A 56 11.24 -1.37 -9.34
C THR A 56 12.54 -0.56 -9.32
N SER A 57 13.53 -0.96 -10.11
CA SER A 57 14.76 -0.18 -10.25
C SER A 57 14.59 1.23 -10.84
N ARG A 58 13.38 1.63 -11.22
CA ARG A 58 13.08 2.95 -11.80
C ARG A 58 12.25 3.86 -10.90
N ASN A 59 11.60 3.30 -9.88
CA ASN A 59 10.67 4.02 -9.01
C ASN A 59 10.88 3.76 -7.52
N HIS A 60 11.95 3.06 -7.16
CA HIS A 60 12.30 2.88 -5.75
C HIS A 60 12.54 4.25 -5.10
N ILE A 61 11.96 4.43 -3.92
CA ILE A 61 12.14 5.66 -3.11
C ILE A 61 13.40 5.53 -2.26
N LEU A 62 13.74 4.30 -1.86
CA LEU A 62 14.85 3.99 -0.97
C LEU A 62 15.96 3.24 -1.70
N PRO A 63 17.23 3.36 -1.26
CA PRO A 63 18.34 2.64 -1.88
C PRO A 63 18.21 1.12 -1.79
N GLN A 64 17.63 0.61 -0.70
CA GLN A 64 17.33 -0.80 -0.53
C GLN A 64 15.88 -1.05 -0.87
N PHE A 65 15.62 -2.01 -1.77
CA PHE A 65 14.28 -2.27 -2.24
C PHE A 65 14.07 -3.70 -2.75
N PHE A 66 12.81 -4.12 -2.73
CA PHE A 66 12.36 -5.38 -3.32
C PHE A 66 11.69 -5.14 -4.65
N THR A 67 11.85 -6.09 -5.58
CA THR A 67 11.21 -6.05 -6.90
C THR A 67 10.33 -7.27 -7.14
N THR A 68 9.36 -7.16 -8.05
CA THR A 68 8.50 -8.31 -8.43
C THR A 68 9.25 -9.37 -9.22
N THR A 69 10.27 -8.97 -9.99
CA THR A 69 11.11 -9.85 -10.81
C THR A 69 12.58 -9.59 -10.52
N PHE A 70 13.45 -10.55 -10.85
CA PHE A 70 14.89 -10.40 -10.66
C PHE A 70 15.42 -9.09 -11.23
N ASN A 71 16.23 -8.39 -10.43
CA ASN A 71 16.93 -7.18 -10.79
C ASN A 71 18.23 -7.13 -9.98
N GLN A 72 19.35 -6.83 -10.64
CA GLN A 72 20.68 -6.84 -10.00
C GLN A 72 20.84 -5.77 -8.91
N GLN A 73 20.06 -4.68 -8.96
CA GLN A 73 20.11 -3.59 -7.99
C GLN A 73 19.19 -3.83 -6.78
N ALA A 74 18.24 -4.77 -6.90
CA ALA A 74 17.31 -5.07 -5.82
C ALA A 74 17.95 -6.01 -4.81
N ILE A 75 17.66 -5.79 -3.52
CA ILE A 75 18.22 -6.66 -2.47
C ILE A 75 17.48 -8.00 -2.37
N ALA A 76 16.24 -8.07 -2.86
CA ALA A 76 15.48 -9.30 -2.96
C ALA A 76 14.33 -9.17 -3.99
N THR A 77 13.68 -10.30 -4.27
CA THR A 77 12.47 -10.36 -5.09
C THR A 77 11.27 -10.79 -4.24
N ASP A 78 10.06 -10.45 -4.68
CA ASP A 78 8.79 -10.73 -4.02
C ASP A 78 8.77 -10.33 -2.53
N ALA A 79 8.25 -9.12 -2.28
CA ALA A 79 8.11 -8.57 -0.94
C ALA A 79 7.39 -9.50 0.05
N PHE A 80 6.46 -10.34 -0.41
CA PHE A 80 5.71 -11.22 0.48
C PHE A 80 6.52 -12.43 0.95
N GLN A 81 7.54 -12.84 0.20
CA GLN A 81 8.45 -13.93 0.58
C GLN A 81 9.53 -13.47 1.55
N GLN A 82 9.79 -12.16 1.62
CA GLN A 82 10.79 -11.61 2.52
C GLN A 82 10.24 -11.50 3.95
N SER A 83 11.09 -11.76 4.94
CA SER A 83 10.75 -11.49 6.34
C SER A 83 10.72 -9.98 6.59
N TRP A 84 9.62 -9.47 7.11
CA TRP A 84 9.46 -8.09 7.56
C TRP A 84 9.72 -7.94 9.06
N ARG A 85 9.91 -9.05 9.78
CA ARG A 85 10.26 -9.03 11.22
C ARG A 85 11.52 -8.22 11.46
N ASN A 86 11.46 -7.32 12.45
CA ASN A 86 12.56 -6.42 12.82
C ASN A 86 13.06 -5.51 11.68
N GLN A 87 12.28 -5.34 10.61
CA GLN A 87 12.61 -4.44 9.50
C GLN A 87 11.89 -3.10 9.65
N SER A 88 12.50 -2.06 9.05
CA SER A 88 11.89 -0.74 8.87
C SER A 88 11.56 -0.56 7.39
N ILE A 89 10.27 -0.64 7.04
CA ILE A 89 9.80 -0.89 5.67
C ILE A 89 8.80 0.17 5.18
N LEU A 90 9.01 0.67 3.97
CA LEU A 90 8.09 1.53 3.24
C LEU A 90 7.21 0.63 2.38
N ILE A 91 5.90 0.74 2.54
CA ILE A 91 4.93 -0.13 1.88
C ILE A 91 3.96 0.74 1.08
N HIS A 92 4.19 0.81 -0.24
CA HIS A 92 3.26 1.44 -1.19
C HIS A 92 2.83 0.43 -2.27
N PRO A 93 1.96 -0.53 -1.91
CA PRO A 93 1.61 -1.63 -2.81
C PRO A 93 0.56 -1.19 -3.84
N PRO A 94 0.38 -1.96 -4.92
CA PRO A 94 -0.87 -1.95 -5.66
C PRO A 94 -2.06 -2.13 -4.70
N ILE A 95 -3.14 -1.36 -4.87
CA ILE A 95 -4.29 -1.37 -3.93
C ILE A 95 -4.86 -2.77 -3.70
N ILE A 96 -4.89 -3.61 -4.74
CA ILE A 96 -5.41 -4.98 -4.65
C ILE A 96 -4.59 -5.90 -3.74
N MET A 97 -3.38 -5.50 -3.37
CA MET A 97 -2.52 -6.24 -2.46
C MET A 97 -2.65 -5.76 -1.01
N LEU A 98 -3.39 -4.67 -0.74
CA LEU A 98 -3.47 -4.08 0.60
C LEU A 98 -3.96 -5.07 1.66
N GLN A 99 -4.98 -5.88 1.37
CA GLN A 99 -5.44 -6.88 2.34
C GLN A 99 -4.35 -7.90 2.70
N LYS A 100 -3.53 -8.32 1.73
CA LYS A 100 -2.41 -9.24 1.96
C LYS A 100 -1.29 -8.55 2.74
N VAL A 101 -1.03 -7.28 2.45
CA VAL A 101 -0.06 -6.44 3.18
C VAL A 101 -0.43 -6.33 4.65
N VAL A 102 -1.68 -5.95 4.95
CA VAL A 102 -2.16 -5.80 6.32
C VAL A 102 -2.01 -7.10 7.10
N ARG A 103 -2.40 -8.24 6.52
CA ARG A 103 -2.21 -9.56 7.16
C ARG A 103 -0.74 -9.80 7.49
N LYS A 104 0.18 -9.49 6.58
CA LYS A 104 1.62 -9.66 6.82
C LYS A 104 2.14 -8.71 7.90
N ILE A 105 1.68 -7.45 7.93
CA ILE A 105 2.01 -6.50 9.01
C ILE A 105 1.56 -7.05 10.36
N SER A 106 0.33 -7.56 10.44
CA SER A 106 -0.22 -8.14 11.67
C SER A 106 0.61 -9.34 12.16
N MET A 107 1.04 -10.23 11.26
CA MET A 107 1.82 -11.44 11.60
C MET A 107 3.29 -11.15 11.94
N GLU A 108 3.92 -10.21 11.25
CA GLU A 108 5.37 -10.00 11.32
C GLU A 108 5.78 -8.72 12.05
N LYS A 109 4.80 -7.87 12.40
CA LYS A 109 4.94 -6.65 13.20
C LYS A 109 6.15 -5.78 12.82
N PRO A 110 6.35 -5.44 11.53
CA PRO A 110 7.43 -4.53 11.13
C PRO A 110 7.22 -3.12 11.70
N ARG A 111 8.27 -2.30 11.61
CA ARG A 111 8.16 -0.84 11.73
C ARG A 111 8.11 -0.23 10.35
N GLY A 112 7.54 0.97 10.22
CA GLY A 112 7.68 1.77 9.01
C GLY A 112 6.39 2.49 8.61
N VAL A 113 6.17 2.62 7.31
CA VAL A 113 5.11 3.46 6.76
C VAL A 113 4.34 2.72 5.67
N VAL A 114 3.02 2.65 5.81
CA VAL A 114 2.11 2.17 4.77
C VAL A 114 1.49 3.36 4.06
N ILE A 115 1.41 3.31 2.74
CA ILE A 115 0.82 4.37 1.92
C ILE A 115 -0.27 3.79 1.03
N ALA A 116 -1.48 4.29 1.23
CA ALA A 116 -2.70 3.80 0.58
C ALA A 116 -3.74 4.94 0.47
N PRO A 117 -4.76 4.78 -0.39
CA PRO A 117 -5.86 5.73 -0.46
C PRO A 117 -6.68 5.77 0.84
N ASP A 118 -7.32 6.90 1.13
CA ASP A 118 -8.18 7.08 2.32
C ASP A 118 -9.58 6.50 2.11
N TRP A 119 -9.68 5.18 1.92
CA TRP A 119 -10.94 4.50 1.59
C TRP A 119 -11.54 3.77 2.79
N VAL A 120 -12.22 4.52 3.66
CA VAL A 120 -12.80 4.03 4.94
C VAL A 120 -13.66 2.77 4.80
N GLY A 121 -14.36 2.59 3.68
CA GLY A 121 -15.24 1.44 3.45
C GLY A 121 -14.52 0.14 3.04
N GLN A 122 -13.19 0.11 2.99
CA GLN A 122 -12.44 -1.08 2.57
C GLN A 122 -12.02 -1.94 3.77
N PRO A 123 -12.06 -3.28 3.69
CA PRO A 123 -11.71 -4.14 4.81
C PRO A 123 -10.30 -3.89 5.38
N TRP A 124 -9.32 -3.63 4.50
CA TRP A 124 -7.94 -3.35 4.90
C TRP A 124 -7.78 -2.00 5.62
N TYR A 125 -8.74 -1.09 5.50
CA TYR A 125 -8.65 0.25 6.08
C TYR A 125 -8.75 0.19 7.61
N SER A 126 -9.78 -0.47 8.13
CA SER A 126 -9.97 -0.61 9.58
C SER A 126 -8.82 -1.39 10.23
N ASP A 127 -8.30 -2.41 9.55
CA ASP A 127 -7.14 -3.14 10.04
C ASP A 127 -5.88 -2.24 10.11
N LEU A 128 -5.66 -1.36 9.11
CA LEU A 128 -4.55 -0.40 9.16
C LEU A 128 -4.73 0.62 10.29
N GLU A 129 -5.95 1.11 10.54
CA GLU A 129 -6.21 2.01 11.67
C GLU A 129 -5.80 1.37 12.99
N ILE A 130 -6.16 0.09 13.21
CA ILE A 130 -5.80 -0.66 14.42
C ILE A 130 -4.28 -0.89 14.52
N LEU A 131 -3.62 -1.20 13.41
CA LEU A 131 -2.18 -1.53 13.38
C LEU A 131 -1.27 -0.28 13.43
N SER A 132 -1.81 0.91 13.19
CA SER A 132 -1.03 2.14 13.06
C SER A 132 -1.00 2.96 14.35
N SER A 133 0.13 3.63 14.61
CA SER A 133 0.27 4.58 15.73
C SER A 133 -0.04 6.03 15.33
N LYS A 134 -0.01 6.33 14.03
CA LYS A 134 -0.19 7.67 13.48
C LYS A 134 -0.72 7.58 12.05
N LYS A 135 -1.63 8.48 11.68
CA LYS A 135 -2.16 8.66 10.33
C LYS A 135 -1.87 10.09 9.88
N ILE A 136 -1.35 10.25 8.66
CA ILE A 136 -1.02 11.56 8.06
C ILE A 136 -1.67 11.65 6.68
N SER A 137 -2.47 12.68 6.43
CA SER A 137 -3.01 12.95 5.09
C SER A 137 -1.95 13.59 4.21
N LEU A 138 -1.80 13.08 2.99
CA LEU A 138 -0.99 13.67 1.92
C LEU A 138 -1.85 14.53 0.98
N GLY A 139 -3.18 14.46 1.09
CA GLY A 139 -4.14 15.10 0.20
C GLY A 139 -4.41 14.29 -1.09
N PRO A 140 -4.99 14.89 -2.14
CA PRO A 140 -5.55 14.16 -3.27
C PRO A 140 -4.54 13.25 -3.98
N CYS A 141 -4.94 12.02 -4.30
CA CYS A 141 -4.13 11.04 -5.04
C CYS A 141 -3.63 11.62 -6.38
N VAL A 142 -4.49 12.37 -7.08
CA VAL A 142 -4.14 13.01 -8.37
C VAL A 142 -3.01 14.04 -8.26
N ASN A 143 -2.81 14.62 -7.08
CA ASN A 143 -1.77 15.62 -6.82
C ASN A 143 -0.49 15.00 -6.27
N ASN A 144 -0.55 13.76 -5.75
CA ASN A 144 0.55 13.11 -5.05
C ASN A 144 1.09 11.86 -5.77
N LEU A 145 0.34 11.32 -6.74
CA LEU A 145 0.73 10.17 -7.54
C LEU A 145 1.02 10.57 -8.99
N LYS A 146 2.00 9.91 -9.60
CA LYS A 146 2.30 9.99 -11.03
C LYS A 146 2.05 8.62 -11.68
N PRO A 147 1.32 8.54 -12.81
CA PRO A 147 1.07 7.27 -13.49
C PRO A 147 2.36 6.75 -14.12
N GLY A 148 2.58 5.45 -13.99
CA GLY A 148 3.65 4.71 -14.65
C GLY A 148 3.36 4.43 -16.12
N ARG A 149 4.31 3.74 -16.78
CA ARG A 149 4.30 3.53 -18.24
C ARG A 149 3.11 2.70 -18.70
N ARG A 150 2.77 1.62 -17.98
CA ARG A 150 1.64 0.72 -18.26
C ARG A 150 0.33 1.46 -18.09
N MET A 151 0.18 2.28 -17.05
CA MET A 151 -1.03 3.08 -16.84
C MET A 151 -1.22 4.11 -17.95
N LYS A 152 -0.17 4.85 -18.32
CA LYS A 152 -0.20 5.81 -19.44
C LYS A 152 -0.61 5.13 -20.75
N ARG A 153 0.01 3.98 -21.08
CA ARG A 153 -0.29 3.21 -22.30
C ARG A 153 -1.76 2.75 -22.34
N ARG A 154 -2.30 2.34 -21.19
CA ARG A 154 -3.68 1.82 -21.07
C ARG A 154 -4.72 2.90 -20.79
N LYS A 155 -4.31 4.16 -20.64
CA LYS A 155 -5.18 5.30 -20.28
C LYS A 155 -6.01 5.03 -19.01
N THR A 156 -5.44 4.31 -18.04
CA THR A 156 -6.09 4.06 -16.74
C THR A 156 -5.95 5.27 -15.83
N LYS A 157 -6.97 5.53 -15.01
CA LYS A 157 -6.96 6.63 -14.04
C LYS A 157 -6.21 6.27 -12.76
N LEU A 158 -5.65 7.28 -12.10
CA LEU A 158 -5.13 7.14 -10.74
C LEU A 158 -6.27 6.80 -9.77
N PRO A 159 -5.95 6.21 -8.60
CA PRO A 159 -6.92 6.01 -7.54
C PRO A 159 -7.63 7.33 -7.18
N PRO A 160 -8.96 7.34 -7.02
CA PRO A 160 -9.68 8.52 -6.54
C PRO A 160 -9.45 8.78 -5.05
N GLY A 161 -9.79 9.99 -4.62
CA GLY A 161 -9.76 10.40 -3.20
C GLY A 161 -8.37 10.82 -2.73
N ASP A 162 -8.24 10.91 -1.41
CA ASP A 162 -7.00 11.32 -0.76
C ASP A 162 -6.05 10.16 -0.55
N LEU A 163 -4.76 10.49 -0.48
CA LEU A 163 -3.69 9.57 -0.15
C LEU A 163 -3.29 9.79 1.30
N VAL A 164 -3.03 8.71 2.02
CA VAL A 164 -2.67 8.73 3.43
C VAL A 164 -1.42 7.88 3.66
N ALA A 165 -0.62 8.30 4.64
CA ALA A 165 0.46 7.51 5.20
C ALA A 165 0.14 7.11 6.65
N TRP A 166 0.28 5.82 6.95
CA TRP A 166 0.12 5.24 8.27
C TRP A 166 1.49 4.84 8.83
N GLU A 167 1.83 5.36 10.00
CA GLU A 167 2.98 4.89 10.77
C GLU A 167 2.63 3.58 11.46
N ILE A 168 3.38 2.52 11.20
CA ILE A 168 3.27 1.26 11.94
C ILE A 168 4.49 1.13 12.86
N LYS A 169 4.24 0.84 14.13
CA LYS A 169 5.28 0.59 15.14
C LYS A 169 5.11 -0.81 15.69
N THR A 170 6.22 -1.54 15.79
CA THR A 170 6.26 -2.76 16.61
C THR A 170 5.95 -2.34 18.04
N GLN A 171 4.86 -2.85 18.61
CA GLN A 171 4.67 -2.77 20.06
C GLN A 171 5.83 -3.53 20.69
N MET A 172 6.68 -2.84 21.46
CA MET A 172 7.60 -3.53 22.34
C MET A 172 6.74 -4.32 23.32
N GLU A 173 6.91 -5.64 23.38
CA GLU A 173 6.40 -6.41 24.49
C GLU A 173 7.05 -5.82 25.75
N ASN A 174 6.25 -5.15 26.57
CA ASN A 174 6.63 -4.86 27.94
C ASN A 174 6.79 -6.22 28.62
N ASN A 175 8.02 -6.76 28.60
CA ASN A 175 8.43 -7.76 29.58
C ASN A 175 8.53 -7.06 30.93
N SER A 176 7.36 -6.73 31.49
CA SER A 176 7.16 -6.60 32.91
C SER A 176 7.14 -8.02 33.49
N SER A 177 8.28 -8.70 33.46
CA SER A 177 8.51 -9.78 34.41
C SER A 177 8.72 -9.11 35.76
N GLN A 178 7.62 -8.96 36.49
CA GLN A 178 7.66 -8.86 37.94
C GLN A 178 8.14 -10.21 38.49
N VAL A 179 8.95 -10.08 39.54
CA VAL A 179 9.49 -11.07 40.49
C VAL A 179 10.86 -11.64 40.11
#